data_AF-A0AAU4AMW1-F1
#
_entry.id   AF-A0AAU4AMW1-F1
#
_cell.length_a   1.000
_cell.length_b   1.000
_cell.length_c   1.000
_cell.angle_alpha   90.00
_cell.angle_beta   90.00
_cell.angle_gamma   90.00
#
_symmetry.space_group_name_H-M   'P 1'
#
loop_
_entity.id
_entity.type
_entity.pdbx_description
1 polymer ?
#
loop_
_entity_poly.entity_id
_entity_poly.type
_entity_poly.pdbx_seq_one_letter_code
_entity_poly.pdbx_strand_id
1 'polypeptide(L)'
;MQLLRYLSDAPLRRRVTAATNKVESFNRFSQWIGFGNRGVIADNDPVEQEKAMKFNALLTNAVIFHNALDIAEIVRQLLEEGWTIDSEDLAHISPYLTEHINRFGECSTHELGIQPDAYDPTLDVDFTALREGGLTSEGFGQAA
;
A
#
# COMPACT_ATOMS: atom_id res chain seq x y z
N MET A 1 6.04 -38.01 -8.06
CA MET A 1 5.22 -38.13 -9.29
C MET A 1 4.53 -36.82 -9.72
N GLN A 2 4.73 -35.67 -9.05
CA GLN A 2 4.12 -34.39 -9.49
C GLN A 2 4.92 -33.65 -10.58
N LEU A 3 6.25 -33.64 -10.53
CA LEU A 3 7.12 -32.94 -11.51
C LEU A 3 7.02 -33.51 -12.93
N LEU A 4 6.96 -34.83 -13.07
CA LEU A 4 6.78 -35.48 -14.37
C LEU A 4 5.41 -35.16 -14.97
N ARG A 5 4.35 -35.11 -14.15
CA ARG A 5 3.02 -34.70 -14.59
C ARG A 5 3.00 -33.26 -15.09
N TYR A 6 3.68 -32.36 -14.39
CA TYR A 6 3.86 -30.98 -14.81
C TYR A 6 4.58 -30.88 -16.18
N LEU A 7 5.66 -31.65 -16.37
CA LEU A 7 6.41 -31.62 -17.64
C LEU A 7 5.63 -32.20 -18.82
N SER A 8 4.75 -33.18 -18.59
CA SER A 8 3.97 -33.83 -19.65
C SER A 8 2.63 -33.13 -19.95
N ASP A 9 2.05 -32.37 -19.02
CA ASP A 9 0.72 -31.76 -19.15
C ASP A 9 0.81 -30.24 -19.45
N ALA A 10 0.60 -29.86 -20.71
CA ALA A 10 0.67 -28.45 -21.13
C ALA A 10 -0.43 -27.56 -20.51
N PRO A 11 -1.72 -27.98 -20.44
CA PRO A 11 -2.75 -27.27 -19.68
C PRO A 11 -2.36 -27.01 -18.22
N LEU A 12 -1.80 -28.01 -17.53
CA LEU A 12 -1.33 -27.87 -16.15
C LEU A 12 -0.21 -26.82 -16.05
N ARG A 13 0.77 -26.85 -16.96
CA ARG A 13 1.84 -25.83 -16.98
C ARG A 13 1.30 -24.43 -17.15
N ARG A 14 0.42 -24.20 -18.12
CA ARG A 14 -0.15 -22.87 -18.38
C ARG A 14 -0.83 -22.30 -17.14
N ARG A 15 -1.62 -23.13 -16.44
CA ARG A 15 -2.29 -22.73 -15.19
C ARG A 15 -1.31 -22.37 -14.09
N VAL A 16 -0.30 -23.20 -13.87
CA VAL A 16 0.73 -22.96 -12.85
C VAL A 16 1.50 -21.69 -13.18
N THR A 17 1.97 -21.52 -14.42
CA THR A 17 2.67 -20.31 -14.85
C THR A 17 1.82 -19.06 -14.70
N ALA A 18 0.53 -19.09 -15.04
CA ALA A 18 -0.37 -17.97 -14.84
C ALA A 18 -0.50 -17.60 -13.35
N ALA A 19 -0.66 -18.59 -12.46
CA ALA A 19 -0.72 -18.35 -11.02
C ALA A 19 0.61 -17.80 -10.47
N THR A 20 1.74 -18.36 -10.91
CA THR A 20 3.08 -17.90 -10.54
C THR A 20 3.32 -16.47 -10.99
N ASN A 21 3.02 -16.13 -12.25
CA ASN A 21 3.19 -14.77 -12.78
C ASN A 21 2.42 -13.74 -11.94
N LYS A 22 1.20 -14.06 -11.50
CA LYS A 22 0.41 -13.18 -10.63
C LYS A 22 1.12 -12.91 -9.29
N VAL A 23 1.59 -13.95 -8.62
CA VAL A 23 2.28 -13.84 -7.32
C VAL A 23 3.62 -13.13 -7.47
N GLU A 24 4.39 -13.45 -8.50
CA GLU A 24 5.68 -12.81 -8.78
C GLU A 24 5.52 -11.32 -9.10
N SER A 25 4.49 -10.97 -9.87
CA SER A 25 4.21 -9.56 -10.18
C SER A 25 3.85 -8.77 -8.92
N PHE A 26 3.03 -9.35 -8.04
CA PHE A 26 2.73 -8.74 -6.74
C PHE A 26 3.99 -8.60 -5.86
N ASN A 27 4.80 -9.65 -5.75
CA ASN A 27 6.03 -9.60 -4.95
C ASN A 27 7.02 -8.56 -5.47
N ARG A 28 7.18 -8.47 -6.79
CA ARG A 28 7.99 -7.44 -7.45
C ARG A 28 7.48 -6.04 -7.12
N PHE A 29 6.16 -5.84 -7.16
CA PHE A 29 5.54 -4.57 -6.84
C PHE A 29 5.69 -4.20 -5.35
N SER A 30 5.43 -5.13 -4.43
CA SER A 30 5.63 -4.94 -2.98
C SER A 30 7.08 -4.61 -2.62
N GLN A 31 8.04 -5.29 -3.26
CA GLN A 31 9.47 -4.97 -3.11
C GLN A 31 9.80 -3.59 -3.70
N TRP A 32 9.18 -3.22 -4.80
CA TRP A 32 9.27 -1.86 -5.35
C TRP A 32 8.60 -0.83 -4.44
N ILE A 33 7.59 -1.15 -3.65
CA ILE A 33 7.07 -0.22 -2.63
C ILE A 33 8.04 -0.11 -1.45
N GLY A 34 8.66 -1.20 -1.02
CA GLY A 34 9.64 -1.23 0.07
C GLY A 34 11.06 -0.80 -0.31
N PHE A 35 11.27 0.44 -0.81
CA PHE A 35 12.64 0.92 -1.16
C PHE A 35 13.58 1.01 0.03
N GLY A 36 13.05 1.27 1.22
CA GLY A 36 13.84 1.52 2.41
C GLY A 36 14.88 0.43 2.61
N ASN A 37 16.16 0.83 2.70
CA ASN A 37 17.28 -0.05 3.03
C ASN A 37 17.46 -1.29 2.11
N ARG A 38 17.04 -1.22 0.83
CA ARG A 38 17.09 -2.35 -0.13
C ARG A 38 16.38 -3.63 0.37
N GLY A 39 15.40 -3.49 1.28
CA GLY A 39 14.72 -4.63 1.88
C GLY A 39 15.52 -5.37 2.95
N VAL A 40 16.65 -4.82 3.40
CA VAL A 40 17.40 -5.35 4.55
C VAL A 40 16.71 -4.88 5.81
N ILE A 41 16.18 -5.83 6.58
CA ILE A 41 15.72 -5.55 7.92
C ILE A 41 16.98 -5.35 8.78
N ALA A 42 17.21 -4.12 9.22
CA ALA A 42 18.40 -3.75 9.96
C ALA A 42 18.39 -4.29 11.41
N ASP A 43 17.21 -4.62 11.92
CA ASP A 43 17.00 -5.06 13.29
C ASP A 43 16.67 -6.56 13.36
N ASN A 44 17.21 -7.25 14.36
CA ASN A 44 16.91 -8.65 14.65
C ASN A 44 15.82 -8.78 15.74
N ASP A 45 14.97 -7.76 15.88
CA ASP A 45 13.75 -7.81 16.66
C ASP A 45 12.57 -8.33 15.81
N PRO A 46 12.00 -9.50 16.12
CA PRO A 46 10.83 -10.04 15.43
C PRO A 46 9.62 -9.08 15.39
N VAL A 47 9.44 -8.25 16.42
CA VAL A 47 8.30 -7.33 16.51
C VAL A 47 8.43 -6.21 15.48
N GLU A 48 9.63 -5.63 15.35
CA GLU A 48 9.90 -4.58 14.36
C GLU A 48 9.87 -5.14 12.93
N GLN A 49 10.33 -6.39 12.73
CA GLN A 49 10.19 -7.11 11.46
C GLN A 49 8.74 -7.29 11.04
N GLU A 50 7.89 -7.75 11.97
CA GLU A 50 6.48 -7.96 11.71
C GLU A 50 5.77 -6.64 11.40
N LYS A 51 6.07 -5.55 12.12
CA LYS A 51 5.56 -4.21 11.82
C LYS A 51 5.94 -3.78 10.42
N ALA A 52 7.22 -3.88 10.05
CA ALA A 52 7.70 -3.50 8.72
C ALA A 52 6.97 -4.26 7.61
N MET A 53 6.79 -5.58 7.77
CA MET A 53 6.04 -6.41 6.81
C MET A 53 4.58 -5.99 6.71
N LYS A 54 3.90 -5.76 7.84
CA LYS A 54 2.49 -5.33 7.86
C LYS A 54 2.29 -3.96 7.22
N PHE A 55 3.14 -2.99 7.55
CA PHE A 55 3.08 -1.65 6.97
C PHE A 55 3.39 -1.66 5.47
N ASN A 56 4.37 -2.45 5.03
CA ASN A 56 4.64 -2.61 3.60
C ASN A 56 3.44 -3.22 2.87
N ALA A 57 2.83 -4.27 3.44
CA ALA A 57 1.64 -4.89 2.85
C ALA A 57 0.46 -3.91 2.77
N LEU A 58 0.24 -3.13 3.84
CA LEU A 58 -0.80 -2.09 3.86
C LEU A 58 -0.57 -1.04 2.78
N LEU A 59 0.65 -0.48 2.71
CA LEU A 59 1.01 0.54 1.72
C LEU A 59 0.89 -0.02 0.30
N THR A 60 1.38 -1.24 0.06
CA THR A 60 1.29 -1.91 -1.24
C THR A 60 -0.18 -2.03 -1.67
N ASN A 61 -1.06 -2.48 -0.78
CA ASN A 61 -2.48 -2.62 -1.09
C ASN A 61 -3.18 -1.26 -1.32
N ALA A 62 -2.80 -0.23 -0.57
CA ALA A 62 -3.33 1.12 -0.76
C ALA A 62 -2.97 1.68 -2.15
N VAL A 63 -1.72 1.49 -2.60
CA VAL A 63 -1.29 1.93 -3.92
C VAL A 63 -1.94 1.10 -5.03
N ILE A 64 -2.10 -0.22 -4.85
CA ILE A 64 -2.86 -1.08 -5.79
C ILE A 64 -4.29 -0.55 -5.96
N PHE A 65 -4.93 -0.19 -4.85
CA PHE A 65 -6.29 0.35 -4.88
C PHE A 65 -6.35 1.69 -5.63
N HIS A 66 -5.40 2.59 -5.39
CA HIS A 66 -5.30 3.85 -6.11
C HIS A 66 -5.11 3.63 -7.62
N ASN A 67 -4.15 2.78 -8.01
CA ASN A 67 -3.94 2.43 -9.41
C ASN A 67 -5.20 1.83 -10.06
N ALA A 68 -5.95 1.00 -9.34
CA ALA A 68 -7.20 0.44 -9.85
C ALA A 68 -8.28 1.51 -10.07
N LEU A 69 -8.37 2.52 -9.21
CA LEU A 69 -9.27 3.66 -9.40
C LEU A 69 -8.87 4.50 -10.61
N ASP A 70 -7.58 4.77 -10.78
CA ASP A 70 -7.07 5.54 -11.93
C ASP A 70 -7.34 4.81 -13.25
N ILE A 71 -7.08 3.50 -13.30
CA ILE A 71 -7.43 2.66 -14.46
C ILE A 71 -8.94 2.74 -14.74
N ALA A 72 -9.79 2.62 -13.71
CA ALA A 72 -11.24 2.68 -13.89
C ALA A 72 -11.74 4.06 -14.34
N GLU A 73 -11.07 5.14 -13.95
CA GLU A 73 -11.35 6.49 -14.43
C GLU A 73 -10.95 6.66 -15.91
N ILE A 74 -9.73 6.26 -16.28
CA ILE A 74 -9.25 6.32 -17.67
C ILE A 74 -10.14 5.49 -18.60
N VAL A 75 -10.54 4.28 -18.17
CA VAL A 75 -11.45 3.43 -18.95
C VAL A 75 -12.80 4.11 -19.17
N ARG A 76 -13.36 4.77 -18.15
CA ARG A 76 -14.61 5.53 -18.31
C ARG A 76 -14.46 6.68 -19.31
N GLN A 77 -13.37 7.43 -19.24
CA GLN A 77 -13.08 8.52 -20.17
C GLN A 77 -12.97 8.01 -21.61
N LEU A 78 -12.24 6.91 -21.84
CA LEU A 78 -12.11 6.30 -23.18
C LEU A 78 -13.46 5.83 -23.73
N LEU A 79 -14.33 5.27 -22.89
CA LEU A 79 -15.69 4.89 -23.30
C LEU A 79 -16.53 6.12 -23.68
N GLU A 80 -16.40 7.23 -22.95
CA GLU A 80 -17.08 8.51 -23.26
C GLU A 80 -16.58 9.14 -24.57
N GLU A 81 -15.29 8.97 -24.89
CA GLU A 81 -14.69 9.38 -26.16
C GLU A 81 -15.12 8.49 -27.35
N GLY A 82 -15.87 7.42 -27.10
CA GLY A 82 -16.41 6.52 -28.11
C GLY A 82 -15.50 5.32 -28.45
N TRP A 83 -14.46 5.07 -27.67
CA TRP A 83 -13.67 3.84 -27.80
C TRP A 83 -14.46 2.63 -27.33
N THR A 84 -14.21 1.48 -27.96
CA THR A 84 -14.74 0.19 -27.51
C THR A 84 -13.65 -0.55 -26.76
N ILE A 85 -13.94 -0.99 -25.53
CA ILE A 85 -13.00 -1.71 -24.67
C ILE A 85 -13.65 -3.03 -24.29
N ASP A 86 -13.02 -4.15 -24.67
CA ASP A 86 -13.50 -5.48 -24.32
C ASP A 86 -13.02 -5.89 -22.92
N SER A 87 -13.78 -6.78 -22.28
CA SER A 87 -13.39 -7.29 -20.95
C SER A 87 -12.09 -8.10 -20.98
N GLU A 88 -11.74 -8.69 -22.13
CA GLU A 88 -10.48 -9.40 -22.33
C GLU A 88 -9.28 -8.43 -22.36
N ASP A 89 -9.44 -7.21 -22.88
CA ASP A 89 -8.39 -6.19 -22.86
C ASP A 89 -8.05 -5.77 -21.42
N LEU A 90 -9.08 -5.56 -20.59
CA LEU A 90 -8.91 -5.23 -19.17
C LEU A 90 -8.27 -6.36 -18.37
N ALA A 91 -8.48 -7.63 -18.76
CA ALA A 91 -7.88 -8.78 -18.10
C ALA A 91 -6.35 -8.84 -18.25
N HIS A 92 -5.79 -8.12 -19.24
CA HIS A 92 -4.36 -7.99 -19.45
C HIS A 92 -3.73 -6.83 -18.67
N ILE A 93 -4.54 -5.95 -18.08
CA ILE A 93 -4.05 -4.80 -17.31
C ILE A 93 -3.86 -5.21 -15.85
N SER A 94 -2.67 -4.89 -15.33
CA SER A 94 -2.34 -5.10 -13.93
C SER A 94 -2.30 -3.76 -13.19
N PRO A 95 -2.82 -3.67 -11.96
CA PRO A 95 -2.74 -2.47 -11.13
C PRO A 95 -1.34 -2.26 -10.51
N TYR A 96 -0.31 -2.98 -10.97
CA TYR A 96 1.06 -2.92 -10.44
C TYR A 96 1.96 -1.92 -11.20
N LEU A 97 1.35 -0.89 -11.80
CA LEU A 97 2.06 0.17 -12.53
C LEU A 97 2.83 1.06 -11.55
N THR A 98 4.07 1.41 -11.93
CA THR A 98 4.99 2.19 -11.08
C THR A 98 5.49 3.48 -11.71
N GLU A 99 5.35 3.64 -13.03
CA GLU A 99 5.97 4.75 -13.79
C GLU A 99 5.39 6.12 -13.42
N HIS A 100 4.10 6.17 -13.07
CA HIS A 100 3.40 7.40 -12.68
C HIS A 100 3.58 7.76 -11.19
N ILE A 101 4.23 6.89 -10.40
CA ILE A 101 4.35 7.08 -8.95
C ILE A 101 5.69 7.70 -8.61
N ASN A 102 5.67 8.91 -8.04
CA ASN A 102 6.87 9.51 -7.45
C ASN A 102 7.16 8.90 -6.07
N ARG A 103 8.00 7.86 -6.07
CA ARG A 103 8.35 7.06 -4.89
C ARG A 103 8.97 7.86 -3.73
N PHE A 104 9.68 8.96 -4.02
CA PHE A 104 10.33 9.79 -3.01
C PHE A 104 9.50 11.03 -2.63
N GLY A 105 8.36 11.24 -3.31
CA GLY A 105 7.60 12.47 -3.20
C GLY A 105 8.31 13.67 -3.82
N GLU A 106 7.68 14.83 -3.71
CA GLU A 106 8.24 16.10 -4.15
C GLU A 106 8.78 16.83 -2.92
N CYS A 107 10.11 16.91 -2.78
CA CYS A 107 10.73 17.78 -1.79
C CYS A 107 10.85 19.19 -2.38
N SER A 108 9.99 20.11 -1.96
CA SER A 108 10.14 21.51 -2.30
C SER A 108 11.45 22.04 -1.71
N THR A 109 12.41 22.35 -2.58
CA THR A 109 13.70 22.93 -2.17
C THR A 109 13.59 24.38 -1.72
N HIS A 110 12.44 25.03 -1.96
CA HIS A 110 12.18 26.42 -1.55
C HIS A 110 12.14 26.58 -0.02
N GLU A 111 11.87 25.50 0.72
CA GLU A 111 11.73 25.54 2.18
C GLU A 111 13.01 25.13 2.92
N LEU A 112 14.03 24.62 2.20
CA LEU A 112 15.29 24.14 2.82
C LEU A 112 16.11 25.25 3.49
N GLY A 113 15.82 26.53 3.18
CA GLY A 113 16.43 27.70 3.81
C GLY A 113 15.56 28.39 4.86
N ILE A 114 14.33 27.92 5.06
CA ILE A 114 13.41 28.47 6.06
C ILE A 114 13.81 27.85 7.40
N GLN A 115 14.37 28.66 8.30
CA GLN A 115 14.43 28.29 9.70
C GLN A 115 12.99 28.19 10.21
N PRO A 116 12.51 27.00 10.63
CA PRO A 116 11.21 26.92 11.26
C PRO A 116 11.24 27.79 12.51
N ASP A 117 10.12 28.48 12.78
CA ASP A 117 9.98 29.22 14.03
C ASP A 117 10.25 28.29 15.21
N ALA A 118 10.78 28.86 16.31
CA ALA A 118 11.05 28.09 17.51
C ALA A 118 9.79 27.33 17.91
N TYR A 119 9.91 26.00 18.06
CA TYR A 119 8.80 25.14 18.43
C TYR A 119 8.13 25.69 19.70
N ASP A 120 6.89 26.15 19.56
CA ASP A 120 6.09 26.62 20.68
C ASP A 120 5.35 25.41 21.27
N PRO A 121 5.74 24.94 22.48
CA PRO A 121 5.06 23.84 23.13
C PRO A 121 3.70 24.26 23.71
N THR A 122 3.37 25.56 23.71
CA THR A 122 2.10 26.04 24.22
C THR A 122 1.01 25.83 23.19
N LEU A 123 0.08 24.94 23.53
CA LEU A 123 -1.11 24.69 22.72
C LEU A 123 -2.24 25.51 23.34
N ASP A 124 -2.58 26.65 22.74
CA ASP A 124 -3.68 27.53 23.18
C ASP A 124 -5.04 26.94 22.80
N VAL A 125 -5.28 25.73 23.29
CA VAL A 125 -6.54 25.00 23.12
C VAL A 125 -7.12 24.82 24.50
N ASP A 126 -8.33 25.36 24.69
CA ASP A 126 -9.07 25.21 25.93
C ASP A 126 -9.69 23.80 26.01
N PHE A 127 -8.97 22.88 26.63
CA PHE A 127 -9.43 21.51 26.88
C PHE A 127 -10.52 21.43 27.97
N THR A 128 -10.93 22.55 28.58
CA THR A 128 -11.95 22.57 29.64
C THR A 128 -13.31 22.10 29.11
N ALA A 129 -13.61 22.34 27.83
CA ALA A 129 -14.83 21.85 27.17
C ALA A 129 -14.92 20.30 27.10
N LEU A 130 -13.77 19.60 27.07
CA LEU A 130 -13.74 18.13 27.11
C LEU A 130 -13.89 17.58 28.53
N ARG A 131 -13.78 18.42 29.56
CA ARG A 131 -13.88 18.04 30.97
C ARG A 131 -15.32 18.09 31.49
N GLU A 132 -16.21 18.85 30.84
CA GLU A 132 -17.61 18.99 31.26
C GLU A 132 -18.55 17.92 30.70
N GLY A 133 -18.12 17.15 29.70
CA GLY A 133 -18.78 15.92 29.25
C GLY A 133 -18.36 14.73 30.10
N GLY A 134 -18.87 14.65 31.34
CA GLY A 134 -18.53 13.60 32.29
C GLY A 134 -18.69 12.18 31.73
N LEU A 135 -17.59 11.43 31.69
CA LEU A 135 -17.65 10.00 31.94
C LEU A 135 -17.69 9.85 33.47
N THR A 136 -18.89 9.65 34.00
CA THR A 136 -19.08 9.12 35.34
C THR A 136 -18.32 7.79 35.40
N SER A 137 -17.21 7.76 36.13
CA SER A 137 -16.48 6.55 36.50
C SER A 137 -17.25 5.76 37.57
N GLU A 138 -18.53 5.50 37.35
CA GLU A 138 -19.24 4.44 38.06
C GLU A 138 -18.98 3.12 37.33
N GLY A 139 -18.00 2.36 37.84
CA GLY A 139 -17.96 0.91 37.60
C GLY A 139 -16.67 0.32 37.05
N PHE A 140 -15.47 0.64 37.57
CA PHE A 140 -14.32 -0.28 37.47
C PHE A 140 -13.46 -0.23 38.73
N GLY A 141 -14.03 -0.73 39.84
CA GLY A 141 -13.35 -0.86 41.13
C GLY A 141 -13.82 -2.11 41.87
N GLN A 142 -13.61 -3.28 41.27
CA GLN A 142 -13.68 -4.55 41.98
C GLN A 142 -12.60 -5.51 41.45
N ALA A 143 -11.39 -5.38 42.00
CA ALA A 143 -10.42 -6.46 42.15
C ALA A 143 -9.26 -5.99 43.05
N ALA A 144 -9.22 -6.58 44.25
CA ALA A 144 -8.16 -6.65 45.26
C ALA A 144 -7.64 -5.34 45.88
#